data_AF-A0A9Q0LN99-F1
#
_entry.id   AF-A0A9Q0LN99-F1
#
_cell.length_a   1.000
_cell.length_b   1.000
_cell.length_c   1.000
_cell.angle_alpha   90.00
_cell.angle_beta   90.00
_cell.angle_gamma   90.00
#
_symmetry.space_group_name_H-M   'P 1'
#
loop_
_entity.id
_entity.type
_entity.pdbx_description
1 polymer ?
#
loop_
_entity_poly.entity_id
_entity_poly.type
_entity_poly.pdbx_seq_one_letter_code
_entity_poly.pdbx_strand_id
1 'polypeptide(L)'
;MKKFQKEIQNNLLINSLRHNKTFSDLLELIVQQNGILAVPHSMALGTMSFTREFIETHILITNENHPNNFVTINGAIGLFIKAKQL
;
A
#
# COMPACT_ATOMS: atom_id res chain seq x y z
N MET A 1 -14.86 3.38 17.80
CA MET A 1 -14.86 4.35 16.68
C MET A 1 -13.64 4.27 15.75
N LYS A 2 -12.39 4.20 16.24
CA LYS A 2 -11.18 4.19 15.39
C LYS A 2 -11.11 3.06 14.35
N LYS A 3 -11.61 1.85 14.67
CA LYS A 3 -11.62 0.70 13.75
C LYS A 3 -12.52 0.93 12.52
N PHE A 4 -13.70 1.50 12.74
CA PHE A 4 -14.67 1.80 11.68
C PHE A 4 -14.15 2.85 10.69
N GLN A 5 -13.46 3.88 11.18
CA GLN A 5 -12.83 4.88 10.31
C GLN A 5 -11.71 4.29 9.44
N LYS A 6 -10.91 3.36 9.98
CA LYS A 6 -9.88 2.64 9.21
C LYS A 6 -10.50 1.76 8.11
N GLU A 7 -11.59 1.05 8.42
CA GLU A 7 -12.31 0.23 7.43
C GLU A 7 -12.91 1.09 6.30
N ILE A 8 -13.49 2.25 6.62
CA ILE A 8 -13.97 3.20 5.60
C ILE A 8 -12.82 3.69 4.71
N GLN A 9 -11.67 4.06 5.29
CA GLN A 9 -10.51 4.51 4.54
C GLN A 9 -9.95 3.42 3.61
N ASN A 10 -9.86 2.17 4.10
CA ASN A 10 -9.45 1.04 3.27
C ASN A 10 -10.41 0.81 2.10
N ASN A 11 -11.72 0.85 2.36
CA ASN A 11 -12.72 0.67 1.32
C ASN A 11 -12.69 1.79 0.27
N LEU A 12 -12.44 3.05 0.68
CA LEU A 12 -12.26 4.17 -0.24
C LEU A 12 -11.02 3.98 -1.12
N LEU A 13 -9.88 3.62 -0.55
CA LEU A 13 -8.66 3.35 -1.30
C LEU A 13 -8.87 2.21 -2.31
N ILE A 14 -9.41 1.08 -1.87
CA ILE A 14 -9.69 -0.07 -2.74
C ILE A 14 -10.65 0.31 -3.85
N ASN A 15 -11.71 1.08 -3.56
CA ASN A 15 -12.65 1.53 -4.57
C ASN A 15 -12.01 2.49 -5.56
N SER A 16 -11.23 3.48 -5.11
CA SER A 16 -10.51 4.41 -5.99
C SER A 16 -9.55 3.70 -6.94
N LEU A 17 -8.90 2.63 -6.47
CA LEU A 17 -7.99 1.83 -7.29
C LEU A 17 -8.74 0.86 -8.22
N ARG A 18 -9.78 0.17 -7.75
CA ARG A 18 -10.54 -0.82 -8.54
C ARG A 18 -11.30 -0.22 -9.72
N HIS A 19 -11.86 0.98 -9.56
CA HIS A 19 -12.61 1.64 -10.63
C HIS A 19 -11.68 2.23 -11.71
N ASN A 20 -10.38 2.31 -11.45
CA ASN A 20 -9.40 2.76 -12.41
C ASN A 20 -8.68 1.56 -13.05
N LYS A 21 -9.06 1.23 -14.30
CA LYS A 21 -8.46 0.14 -15.07
C LYS A 21 -6.94 0.26 -15.24
N THR A 22 -6.37 1.44 -15.04
CA THR A 22 -4.91 1.68 -15.13
C THR A 22 -4.11 0.95 -14.03
N PHE A 23 -4.75 0.56 -12.92
CA PHE A 23 -4.08 -0.08 -11.77
C PHE A 23 -4.48 -1.54 -11.55
N SER A 24 -5.24 -2.15 -12.47
CA SER A 24 -5.76 -3.51 -12.26
C SER A 24 -4.65 -4.55 -12.13
N ASP A 25 -3.58 -4.39 -12.91
CA ASP A 25 -2.36 -5.20 -12.87
C ASP A 25 -1.64 -5.10 -11.52
N LEU A 26 -1.49 -3.88 -10.99
CA LEU A 26 -0.88 -3.63 -9.69
C LEU A 26 -1.70 -4.21 -8.53
N LEU A 27 -3.04 -4.13 -8.62
CA LEU A 27 -3.93 -4.74 -7.63
C LEU A 27 -3.88 -6.26 -7.66
N GLU A 28 -3.80 -6.86 -8.84
CA GLU A 28 -3.63 -8.31 -8.99
C GLU A 28 -2.31 -8.76 -8.40
N LEU A 29 -1.23 -8.02 -8.64
CA LEU A 29 0.09 -8.29 -8.07
C LEU A 29 0.08 -8.26 -6.53
N ILE A 30 -0.58 -7.27 -5.93
CA ILE A 30 -0.76 -7.20 -4.46
C ILE A 30 -1.42 -8.48 -3.94
N VAL A 31 -2.48 -8.96 -4.61
CA VAL A 31 -3.21 -10.16 -4.17
C VAL A 31 -2.36 -11.42 -4.35
N GLN A 32 -1.67 -11.56 -5.48
CA GLN A 32 -0.86 -12.74 -5.78
C GLN A 32 0.38 -12.87 -4.89
N GLN A 33 0.99 -11.73 -4.52
CA GLN A 33 2.26 -11.68 -3.77
C GLN A 33 2.08 -11.35 -2.30
N ASN A 34 0.84 -11.35 -1.79
CA ASN A 34 0.51 -10.87 -0.44
C ASN A 34 1.13 -9.48 -0.13
N GLY A 35 1.10 -8.59 -1.13
CA GLY A 35 1.66 -7.25 -1.05
C GLY A 35 0.89 -6.34 -0.09
N ILE A 36 1.57 -5.30 0.39
CA ILE A 36 1.02 -4.28 1.27
C ILE A 36 1.09 -2.94 0.55
N LEU A 37 -0.05 -2.27 0.40
CA LEU A 37 -0.07 -0.88 -0.04
C LEU A 37 0.05 0.04 1.19
N ALA A 38 1.22 0.62 1.38
CA ALA A 38 1.48 1.56 2.47
C ALA A 38 1.04 2.96 2.05
N VAL A 39 0.17 3.61 2.82
CA VAL A 39 -0.21 5.01 2.59
C VAL A 39 0.14 5.83 3.84
N PRO A 40 0.84 6.97 3.69
CA PRO A 40 1.17 7.83 4.83
C PRO A 40 -0.09 8.25 5.60
N HIS A 41 -0.05 8.13 6.93
CA HIS A 41 -1.21 8.48 7.77
C HIS A 41 -1.57 9.97 7.71
N SER A 42 -0.60 10.83 7.41
CA SER A 42 -0.79 12.27 7.24
C SER A 42 -1.57 12.64 5.97
N MET A 43 -1.78 11.70 5.04
CA MET A 43 -2.45 11.96 3.77
C MET A 43 -3.93 11.58 3.83
N ALA A 44 -4.80 12.54 3.48
CA ALA A 44 -6.22 12.29 3.32
C ALA A 44 -6.49 11.69 1.92
N LEU A 45 -6.90 10.42 1.87
CA LEU A 45 -7.15 9.67 0.62
C LEU A 45 -8.03 10.41 -0.39
N GLY A 46 -9.04 11.15 0.07
CA GLY A 46 -9.95 11.89 -0.80
C GLY A 46 -9.31 13.08 -1.55
N THR A 47 -8.09 13.46 -1.18
CA THR A 47 -7.33 14.56 -1.80
C THR A 47 -6.16 14.08 -2.65
N MET A 48 -5.90 12.76 -2.69
CA MET A 48 -4.76 12.21 -3.40
C MET A 48 -5.07 12.03 -4.89
N SER A 49 -4.19 12.56 -5.74
CA SER A 49 -4.08 12.10 -7.11
C SER A 49 -3.23 10.83 -7.11
N PHE A 50 -3.88 9.68 -7.31
CA PHE A 50 -3.17 8.41 -7.46
C PHE A 50 -2.54 8.36 -8.86
N THR A 51 -1.23 8.56 -8.94
CA THR A 51 -0.46 8.29 -10.16
C THR A 51 0.09 6.86 -10.09
N ARG A 52 0.44 6.29 -11.26
CA ARG A 52 1.02 4.93 -11.31
C ARG A 52 2.32 4.84 -10.53
N GLU A 53 3.23 5.80 -10.75
CA GLU A 53 4.51 5.89 -10.06
C GLU A 53 4.33 5.94 -8.53
N PHE A 54 3.34 6.70 -8.05
CA PHE A 54 3.00 6.73 -6.63
C PHE A 54 2.59 5.35 -6.14
N ILE A 55 1.71 4.64 -6.84
CA ILE A 55 1.26 3.31 -6.39
C ILE A 55 2.41 2.31 -6.39
N GLU A 56 3.25 2.30 -7.43
CA GLU A 56 4.40 1.38 -7.55
C GLU A 56 5.43 1.56 -6.42
N THR A 57 5.64 2.79 -5.92
CA THR A 57 6.56 3.05 -4.81
C THR A 57 5.97 2.70 -3.44
N HIS A 58 4.66 2.54 -3.35
CA HIS A 58 3.94 2.31 -2.09
C HIS A 58 3.44 0.87 -1.93
N ILE A 59 3.50 0.05 -2.99
CA ILE A 59 3.31 -1.40 -2.91
C ILE A 59 4.60 -2.02 -2.40
N LEU A 60 4.52 -2.71 -1.27
CA LEU A 60 5.61 -3.39 -0.60
C LEU A 60 5.36 -4.90 -0.68
N ILE A 61 6.30 -5.66 -1.22
CA ILE A 61 6.27 -7.13 -1.21
C ILE A 61 7.30 -7.61 -0.19
N THR A 62 6.87 -8.47 0.73
CA THR A 62 7.72 -9.06 1.77
C THR A 62 8.20 -10.45 1.38
N ASN A 63 9.43 -10.80 1.76
CA ASN A 63 9.88 -12.19 1.70
C ASN A 63 9.34 -12.96 2.91
N GLU A 64 8.65 -14.07 2.69
CA GLU A 64 8.09 -14.90 3.78
C GLU A 64 9.15 -15.41 4.76
N ASN A 65 10.37 -15.68 4.27
CA ASN A 65 11.50 -16.10 5.10
C ASN A 65 12.14 -14.94 5.88
N HIS A 66 11.90 -13.70 5.44
CA HIS A 66 12.45 -12.48 6.03
C HIS A 66 11.36 -11.38 6.06
N PRO A 67 10.34 -11.51 6.93
CA PRO A 67 9.14 -10.66 6.89
C PRO A 67 9.39 -9.19 7.21
N ASN A 68 10.57 -8.87 7.77
CA ASN A 68 10.98 -7.49 8.01
C ASN A 68 11.59 -6.83 6.78
N ASN A 69 11.93 -7.58 5.72
CA ASN A 69 12.48 -7.05 4.49
C ASN A 69 11.34 -6.85 3.49
N PHE A 70 11.37 -5.73 2.78
CA PHE A 70 10.45 -5.48 1.68
C PHE A 70 11.18 -5.01 0.43
N VAL A 71 10.56 -5.26 -0.71
CA VAL A 71 10.90 -4.67 -2.00
C VAL A 71 9.67 -3.97 -2.56
N THR A 72 9.84 -2.78 -3.10
CA THR A 72 8.78 -2.07 -3.82
C THR A 72 8.74 -2.51 -5.28
N ILE A 73 7.66 -2.22 -6.00
CA ILE A 73 7.53 -2.60 -7.41
C ILE A 73 8.58 -1.92 -8.28
N ASN A 74 8.97 -0.70 -7.94
CA ASN A 74 10.06 0.02 -8.62
C ASN A 74 11.47 -0.39 -8.12
N GLY A 75 11.60 -1.43 -7.31
CA GLY A 75 12.88 -2.04 -6.92
C GLY A 75 13.59 -1.40 -5.72
N ALA A 76 12.94 -0.51 -4.97
CA ALA A 76 13.49 -0.01 -3.71
C ALA A 76 13.44 -1.12 -2.64
N ILE A 77 14.55 -1.35 -1.96
CA ILE A 77 14.68 -2.37 -0.92
C ILE A 77 14.72 -1.68 0.44
N GLY A 78 13.97 -2.20 1.40
CA GLY A 78 13.92 -1.63 2.74
C GLY A 78 13.68 -2.64 3.84
N LEU A 79 13.72 -2.13 5.07
CA LEU A 79 13.50 -2.88 6.29
C LEU A 79 12.40 -2.22 7.13
N PHE A 80 11.43 -2.99 7.61
CA PHE A 80 10.52 -2.55 8.66
C PHE A 80 11.27 -2.48 9.99
N ILE A 81 11.70 -1.27 10.34
CA ILE A 81 12.26 -0.99 11.66
C ILE A 81 11.08 -0.79 12.60
N LYS A 82 10.98 -1.64 13.64
CA LYS A 82 10.04 -1.41 14.74
C LYS A 82 10.41 -0.07 15.38
N ALA A 83 9.61 0.97 15.13
CA ALA A 83 9.81 2.25 15.81
C ALA A 83 9.78 1.99 17.32
N LYS A 84 10.88 2.30 18.03
CA LYS A 84 10.80 2.50 19.47
C LYS A 84 9.68 3.51 19.68
N GLN A 85 8.67 3.13 20.46
CA GLN A 85 7.49 3.94 20.76
C GLN A 85 7.89 5.41 20.91
N LEU A 86 7.55 6.23 19.91
CA LEU A 86 7.58 7.69 19.98
C LEU A 86 6.23 8.16 20.50
#